data_AF-A0A7R9ZUU0-F1
#
_entry.id   AF-A0A7R9ZUU0-F1
#
_cell.length_a   1.000
_cell.length_b   1.000
_cell.length_c   1.000
_cell.angle_alpha   90.00
_cell.angle_beta   90.00
_cell.angle_gamma   90.00
#
_symmetry.space_group_name_H-M   'P 1'
#
loop_
_entity.id
_entity.type
_entity.pdbx_description
1 polymer ?
#
loop_
_entity_poly.entity_id
_entity_poly.type
_entity_poly.pdbx_seq_one_letter_code
_entity_poly.pdbx_strand_id
1 'polypeptide(L)'
;ESLGSSSLGPCKMPAAVDFAVEPLSEVAVEILRGTTPEERETAVVLALRPGPLAPYALPVVIPQPDHALRERGLALLWSRAVSVAAAVVGTSHLRLVTEYEETFQRLAADFRSHVVVTEHLKQYGDALTLERAPACEVPAQLRAMPFSRGKAETCAAPQEPIEPIPQKVRTDAVEASCRLFVGVDYGRSDVKCAVVDAAGKELSTYVTRWWLPEDGSLGAKGERRYLDPAVMTSIQEPLRCLGEAALEAVAKALEPGVAGGRPVICGLGLSAAGCVRDGRLCGIPPSFGGCRREEAAPVLAHLELTILDYLRSHAAERLGGRVIVDGSCSTLLVNDGDASAMWGASGLARATATPEGPKAVGLFLSCGTGLAGGIVQEGGLRCQGGVLELGKLVMGLPRASGGEVPVHDTLRLPGAAQGLAGTQRSFFNLLAARGGQRLEGKAEQRAVIIAMQKRPLDHEVEEIFRTLGEWLARFVLELSEYLPFQLTDVEVGGKLTDAASGEVMLQCAAEVLKVRGITRVRRAEESEFGQALAVA
;
A
#
# COMPACT_ATOMS: atom_id res chain seq x y z
N GLU A 1 -33.56 43.62 -25.27
CA GLU A 1 -32.72 42.85 -26.20
C GLU A 1 -32.13 41.67 -25.42
N SER A 2 -32.94 40.63 -25.22
CA SER A 2 -32.76 39.26 -25.73
C SER A 2 -31.36 38.64 -25.48
N LEU A 3 -31.20 38.00 -24.33
CA LEU A 3 -30.24 36.90 -24.16
C LEU A 3 -31.04 35.59 -24.10
N GLY A 4 -30.72 34.72 -25.07
CA GLY A 4 -31.46 33.49 -25.35
C GLY A 4 -31.34 32.46 -24.24
N SER A 5 -32.49 31.87 -23.93
CA SER A 5 -32.64 30.66 -23.15
C SER A 5 -32.08 29.46 -23.94
N SER A 6 -30.93 28.93 -23.54
CA SER A 6 -30.52 27.57 -23.92
C SER A 6 -31.13 26.59 -22.94
N SER A 7 -32.26 26.00 -23.33
CA SER A 7 -32.89 24.87 -22.65
C SER A 7 -31.99 23.64 -22.77
N LEU A 8 -31.23 23.33 -21.72
CA LEU A 8 -30.74 21.97 -21.50
C LEU A 8 -31.96 21.12 -21.13
N GLY A 9 -32.43 20.34 -22.10
CA GLY A 9 -33.51 19.38 -21.88
C GLY A 9 -33.14 18.33 -20.83
N PRO A 10 -34.12 17.64 -20.23
CA PRO A 10 -33.86 16.61 -19.25
C PRO A 10 -33.08 15.47 -19.90
N CYS A 11 -31.80 15.34 -19.54
CA CYS A 11 -30.96 14.22 -19.90
C CYS A 11 -31.54 12.98 -19.21
N LYS A 12 -32.22 12.11 -19.96
CA LYS A 12 -32.65 10.81 -19.47
C LYS A 12 -31.39 9.99 -19.21
N MET A 13 -31.00 9.86 -17.93
CA MET A 13 -29.84 9.06 -17.56
C MET A 13 -30.14 7.56 -17.79
N PRO A 14 -29.24 6.82 -18.45
CA PRO A 14 -29.26 5.36 -18.40
C PRO A 14 -28.98 4.88 -16.97
N ALA A 15 -29.35 3.64 -16.66
CA ALA A 15 -29.05 2.98 -15.38
C ALA A 15 -27.59 3.24 -14.97
N ALA A 16 -27.36 3.52 -13.67
CA ALA A 16 -26.09 3.93 -13.09
C ALA A 16 -24.90 3.23 -13.77
N VAL A 17 -24.12 3.98 -14.55
CA VAL A 17 -22.93 3.44 -15.22
C VAL A 17 -21.92 3.08 -14.13
N ASP A 18 -21.66 1.79 -14.01
CA ASP A 18 -20.65 1.16 -13.13
C ASP A 18 -19.37 0.88 -13.91
N PHE A 19 -18.26 0.57 -13.23
CA PHE A 19 -17.11 -0.04 -13.88
C PHE A 19 -17.58 -1.34 -14.51
N ALA A 20 -17.32 -1.55 -15.81
CA ALA A 20 -17.80 -2.70 -16.60
C ALA A 20 -17.10 -4.02 -16.20
N VAL A 21 -17.12 -4.33 -14.91
CA VAL A 21 -16.36 -5.37 -14.22
C VAL A 21 -17.34 -6.21 -13.41
N GLU A 22 -17.15 -7.52 -13.48
CA GLU A 22 -17.83 -8.51 -12.68
C GLU A 22 -16.93 -8.94 -11.51
N PRO A 23 -17.36 -8.77 -10.25
CA PRO A 23 -16.54 -9.14 -9.09
C PRO A 23 -16.15 -10.62 -9.08
N LEU A 24 -14.90 -10.95 -8.72
CA LEU A 24 -14.42 -12.34 -8.65
C LEU A 24 -15.21 -13.18 -7.64
N SER A 25 -15.69 -12.57 -6.56
CA SER A 25 -16.56 -13.22 -5.58
C SER A 25 -17.90 -13.65 -6.18
N GLU A 26 -18.47 -12.88 -7.11
CA GLU A 26 -19.70 -13.25 -7.83
C GLU A 26 -19.43 -14.38 -8.82
N VAL A 27 -18.31 -14.33 -9.55
CA VAL A 27 -17.85 -15.42 -10.45
C VAL A 27 -17.68 -16.73 -9.67
N ALA A 28 -17.05 -16.68 -8.49
CA ALA A 28 -16.88 -17.85 -7.64
C ALA A 28 -18.23 -18.41 -7.15
N VAL A 29 -19.16 -17.53 -6.76
CA VAL A 29 -20.52 -17.94 -6.35
C VAL A 29 -21.30 -18.55 -7.51
N GLU A 30 -21.17 -18.01 -8.72
CA GLU A 30 -21.78 -18.58 -9.92
C GLU A 30 -21.26 -19.99 -10.19
N ILE A 31 -19.94 -20.19 -10.17
CA ILE A 31 -19.31 -21.52 -10.34
C ILE A 31 -19.86 -22.50 -9.29
N LEU A 32 -19.93 -22.10 -8.02
CA LEU A 32 -20.42 -22.95 -6.95
C LEU A 32 -21.92 -23.27 -7.07
N ARG A 33 -22.74 -22.38 -7.64
CA ARG A 33 -24.17 -22.63 -7.87
C ARG A 33 -24.43 -23.44 -9.14
N GLY A 34 -23.59 -23.27 -10.15
CA GLY A 34 -23.72 -23.89 -11.47
C GLY A 34 -23.00 -25.23 -11.63
N THR A 35 -22.37 -25.75 -10.59
CA THR A 35 -21.68 -27.06 -10.58
C THR A 35 -22.09 -27.89 -9.37
N THR A 36 -22.12 -29.21 -9.52
CA THR A 36 -22.16 -30.19 -8.42
C THR A 36 -20.76 -30.43 -7.84
N PRO A 37 -20.62 -30.98 -6.62
CA PRO A 37 -19.30 -31.32 -6.05
C PRO A 37 -18.43 -32.19 -6.96
N GLU A 38 -19.03 -33.12 -7.70
CA GLU A 38 -18.35 -34.06 -8.59
C GLU A 38 -17.85 -33.40 -9.88
N GLU A 39 -18.46 -32.28 -10.29
CA GLU A 39 -18.08 -31.48 -11.47
C GLU A 39 -17.03 -30.41 -11.14
N ARG A 40 -16.52 -30.38 -9.90
CA ARG A 40 -15.55 -29.40 -9.42
C ARG A 40 -14.15 -30.00 -9.36
N GLU A 41 -13.19 -29.16 -9.69
CA GLU A 41 -11.77 -29.33 -9.42
C GLU A 41 -11.36 -28.33 -8.33
N THR A 42 -10.59 -28.78 -7.34
CA THR A 42 -9.94 -27.87 -6.40
C THR A 42 -8.47 -27.72 -6.77
N ALA A 43 -8.14 -26.60 -7.42
CA ALA A 43 -6.76 -26.23 -7.67
C ALA A 43 -6.21 -25.45 -6.47
N VAL A 44 -4.97 -25.72 -6.04
CA VAL A 44 -4.32 -24.98 -4.96
C VAL A 44 -3.09 -24.26 -5.50
N VAL A 45 -3.13 -22.92 -5.45
CA VAL A 45 -1.98 -22.08 -5.77
C VAL A 45 -1.07 -22.03 -4.55
N LEU A 46 0.15 -22.53 -4.71
CA LEU A 46 1.22 -22.45 -3.73
C LEU A 46 2.18 -21.33 -4.12
N ALA A 47 2.38 -20.36 -3.24
CA ALA A 47 3.32 -19.27 -3.42
C ALA A 47 4.49 -19.43 -2.45
N LEU A 48 5.70 -19.58 -3.00
CA LEU A 48 6.90 -19.74 -2.18
C LEU A 48 7.24 -18.43 -1.47
N ARG A 49 7.62 -18.56 -0.20
CA ARG A 49 8.02 -17.47 0.70
C ARG A 49 9.51 -17.59 1.03
N PRO A 50 10.17 -16.47 1.36
CA PRO A 50 11.56 -16.51 1.81
C PRO A 50 11.68 -17.21 3.17
N GLY A 51 12.87 -17.77 3.42
CA GLY A 51 13.23 -18.34 4.72
C GLY A 51 12.53 -19.66 5.06
N PRO A 52 12.36 -19.99 6.35
CA PRO A 52 11.79 -21.27 6.80
C PRO A 52 10.25 -21.30 6.75
N LEU A 53 9.62 -20.28 6.18
CA LEU A 53 8.17 -20.20 6.13
C LEU A 53 7.63 -21.22 5.12
N ALA A 54 6.62 -22.00 5.53
CA ALA A 54 5.88 -22.86 4.61
C ALA A 54 5.31 -22.04 3.43
N PRO A 55 5.04 -22.64 2.27
CA PRO A 55 4.38 -21.92 1.18
C PRO A 55 3.04 -21.31 1.62
N TYR A 56 2.67 -20.16 1.06
CA TYR A 56 1.30 -19.67 1.17
C TYR A 56 0.42 -20.51 0.22
N ALA A 57 -0.74 -20.96 0.67
CA ALA A 57 -1.62 -21.84 -0.11
C ALA A 57 -3.02 -21.25 -0.25
N LEU A 58 -3.48 -21.04 -1.49
CA LEU A 58 -4.81 -20.55 -1.81
C LEU A 58 -5.60 -21.61 -2.60
N PRO A 59 -6.64 -22.22 -2.01
CA PRO A 59 -7.54 -23.09 -2.77
C PRO A 59 -8.45 -22.24 -3.67
N VAL A 60 -8.63 -22.71 -4.91
CA VAL A 60 -9.55 -22.13 -5.89
C VAL A 60 -10.38 -23.28 -6.47
N VAL A 61 -11.70 -23.17 -6.31
CA VAL A 61 -12.65 -24.11 -6.89
C VAL A 61 -12.97 -23.67 -8.31
N ILE A 62 -12.74 -24.55 -9.27
CA ILE A 62 -13.05 -24.35 -10.68
C ILE A 62 -13.84 -25.55 -11.22
N PRO A 63 -14.61 -25.41 -12.31
CA PRO A 63 -15.24 -26.57 -12.94
C PRO A 63 -14.19 -27.50 -13.55
N GLN A 64 -14.50 -28.80 -13.62
CA GLN A 64 -13.70 -29.79 -14.35
C GLN A 64 -13.66 -29.49 -15.86
N PRO A 65 -12.74 -30.13 -16.61
CA PRO A 65 -12.74 -30.08 -18.08
C PRO A 65 -14.12 -30.38 -18.68
N ASP A 66 -14.38 -29.83 -19.87
CA ASP A 66 -15.63 -29.93 -20.64
C ASP A 66 -16.88 -29.26 -20.04
N HIS A 67 -16.83 -28.77 -18.79
CA HIS A 67 -17.95 -28.03 -18.20
C HIS A 67 -18.13 -26.64 -18.84
N ALA A 68 -19.37 -26.18 -19.03
CA ALA A 68 -19.68 -24.91 -19.71
C ALA A 68 -19.06 -23.67 -19.04
N LEU A 69 -18.88 -23.71 -17.71
CA LEU A 69 -18.26 -22.63 -16.93
C LEU A 69 -16.72 -22.72 -16.83
N ARG A 70 -16.08 -23.70 -17.49
CA ARG A 70 -14.65 -24.00 -17.34
C ARG A 70 -13.75 -22.80 -17.60
N GLU A 71 -13.96 -22.11 -18.72
CA GLU A 71 -13.17 -20.92 -19.08
C GLU A 71 -13.28 -19.80 -18.02
N ARG A 72 -14.45 -19.64 -17.41
CA ARG A 72 -14.64 -18.66 -16.31
C ARG A 72 -13.90 -19.08 -15.05
N GLY A 73 -13.89 -20.38 -14.73
CA GLY A 73 -13.10 -20.93 -13.63
C GLY A 73 -11.59 -20.73 -13.84
N LEU A 74 -11.10 -20.95 -15.05
CA LEU A 74 -9.68 -20.74 -15.40
C LEU A 74 -9.30 -19.25 -15.29
N ALA A 75 -10.17 -18.33 -15.74
CA ALA A 75 -9.96 -16.89 -15.57
C ALA A 75 -9.92 -16.46 -14.09
N LEU A 76 -10.78 -17.06 -13.24
CA LEU A 76 -10.77 -16.86 -11.80
C LEU A 76 -9.46 -17.38 -11.17
N LEU A 77 -9.03 -18.58 -11.53
CA LEU A 77 -7.76 -19.17 -11.07
C LEU A 77 -6.58 -18.28 -11.43
N TRP A 78 -6.49 -17.84 -12.68
CA TRP A 78 -5.41 -16.95 -13.12
C TRP A 78 -5.42 -15.62 -12.36
N SER A 79 -6.58 -14.98 -12.22
CA SER A 79 -6.72 -13.70 -11.50
C SER A 79 -6.26 -13.83 -10.04
N ARG A 80 -6.66 -14.91 -9.36
CA ARG A 80 -6.24 -15.20 -7.99
C ARG A 80 -4.76 -15.53 -7.88
N ALA A 81 -4.21 -16.30 -8.83
CA ALA A 81 -2.77 -16.61 -8.87
C ALA A 81 -1.92 -15.34 -9.04
N VAL A 82 -2.35 -14.43 -9.91
CA VAL A 82 -1.71 -13.12 -10.09
C VAL A 82 -1.83 -12.28 -8.81
N SER A 83 -3.02 -12.19 -8.19
CA SER A 83 -3.19 -11.48 -6.91
C SER A 83 -2.28 -12.04 -5.82
N VAL A 84 -2.15 -13.36 -5.70
CA VAL A 84 -1.22 -13.99 -4.75
C VAL A 84 0.22 -13.59 -5.04
N ALA A 85 0.67 -13.71 -6.29
CA ALA A 85 2.03 -13.42 -6.69
C ALA A 85 2.40 -11.94 -6.57
N ALA A 86 1.50 -11.03 -6.96
CA ALA A 86 1.80 -9.62 -7.12
C ALA A 86 1.37 -8.74 -5.95
N ALA A 87 0.27 -9.09 -5.26
CA ALA A 87 -0.37 -8.26 -4.24
C ALA A 87 -0.23 -8.85 -2.82
N VAL A 88 -0.38 -10.16 -2.65
CA VAL A 88 -0.43 -10.76 -1.30
C VAL A 88 0.96 -11.18 -0.81
N VAL A 89 1.62 -12.08 -1.56
CA VAL A 89 2.90 -12.69 -1.14
C VAL A 89 4.10 -11.94 -1.72
N GLY A 90 4.02 -11.50 -2.99
CA GLY A 90 5.16 -10.87 -3.66
C GLY A 90 6.23 -11.90 -4.04
N THR A 91 5.92 -12.80 -4.97
CA THR A 91 6.82 -13.89 -5.39
C THR A 91 6.82 -14.06 -6.90
N SER A 92 7.96 -14.49 -7.44
CA SER A 92 8.06 -14.99 -8.82
C SER A 92 7.99 -16.52 -8.90
N HIS A 93 7.86 -17.23 -7.78
CA HIS A 93 7.84 -18.69 -7.75
C HIS A 93 6.47 -19.20 -7.27
N LEU A 94 5.70 -19.70 -8.23
CA LEU A 94 4.39 -20.31 -8.01
C LEU A 94 4.46 -21.81 -8.29
N ARG A 95 3.65 -22.57 -7.56
CA ARG A 95 3.39 -23.97 -7.85
C ARG A 95 1.90 -24.23 -7.83
N LEU A 96 1.43 -25.18 -8.61
CA LEU A 96 0.01 -25.52 -8.72
C LEU A 96 -0.19 -26.99 -8.36
N VAL A 97 -1.05 -27.24 -7.38
CA VAL A 97 -1.62 -28.56 -7.13
C VAL A 97 -2.95 -28.62 -7.87
N THR A 98 -3.08 -29.57 -8.78
CA THR A 98 -4.25 -29.74 -9.66
C THR A 98 -4.33 -31.18 -10.14
N GLU A 99 -5.55 -31.68 -10.34
CA GLU A 99 -5.80 -33.01 -10.89
C GLU A 99 -5.52 -33.06 -12.40
N TYR A 100 -5.84 -31.98 -13.13
CA TYR A 100 -5.86 -31.97 -14.59
C TYR A 100 -4.66 -31.23 -15.18
N GLU A 101 -3.95 -31.88 -16.11
CA GLU A 101 -2.78 -31.28 -16.79
C GLU A 101 -3.16 -30.03 -17.59
N GLU A 102 -4.35 -30.04 -18.18
CA GLU A 102 -4.91 -28.89 -18.90
C GLU A 102 -4.98 -27.63 -18.01
N THR A 103 -5.40 -27.75 -16.75
CA THR A 103 -5.47 -26.62 -15.80
C THR A 103 -4.09 -25.98 -15.63
N PHE A 104 -3.06 -26.80 -15.46
CA PHE A 104 -1.68 -26.33 -15.31
C PHE A 104 -1.18 -25.67 -16.61
N GLN A 105 -1.39 -26.31 -17.75
CA GLN A 105 -0.95 -25.79 -19.04
C GLN A 105 -1.61 -24.47 -19.38
N ARG A 106 -2.90 -24.31 -19.07
CA ARG A 106 -3.63 -23.07 -19.28
C ARG A 106 -3.10 -21.96 -18.38
N LEU A 107 -2.94 -22.20 -17.08
CA LEU A 107 -2.36 -21.21 -16.16
C LEU A 107 -0.97 -20.76 -16.64
N ALA A 108 -0.12 -21.71 -17.06
CA ALA A 108 1.20 -21.41 -17.61
C ALA A 108 1.13 -20.61 -18.92
N ALA A 109 0.18 -20.92 -19.80
CA ALA A 109 -0.05 -20.17 -21.03
C ALA A 109 -0.52 -18.74 -20.75
N ASP A 110 -1.41 -18.55 -19.77
CA ASP A 110 -1.92 -17.24 -19.38
C ASP A 110 -0.82 -16.36 -18.76
N PHE A 111 0.08 -16.92 -17.95
CA PHE A 111 1.27 -16.17 -17.52
C PHE A 111 2.18 -15.79 -18.69
N ARG A 112 2.46 -16.73 -19.61
CA ARG A 112 3.31 -16.45 -20.79
C ARG A 112 2.71 -15.38 -21.72
N SER A 113 1.38 -15.33 -21.85
CA SER A 113 0.71 -14.34 -22.70
C SER A 113 0.67 -12.94 -22.07
N HIS A 114 0.80 -12.83 -20.75
CA HIS A 114 0.81 -11.57 -20.01
C HIS A 114 2.23 -11.10 -19.65
N VAL A 115 3.00 -10.74 -20.68
CA VAL A 115 4.43 -10.35 -20.55
C VAL A 115 4.64 -9.26 -19.49
N VAL A 116 3.77 -8.25 -19.42
CA VAL A 116 3.87 -7.15 -18.44
C VAL A 116 3.79 -7.67 -16.99
N VAL A 117 2.92 -8.65 -16.72
CA VAL A 117 2.83 -9.27 -15.38
C VAL A 117 4.10 -10.03 -15.08
N THR A 118 4.58 -10.85 -16.02
CA THR A 118 5.80 -11.64 -15.80
C THR A 118 7.04 -10.77 -15.59
N GLU A 119 7.16 -9.66 -16.31
CA GLU A 119 8.24 -8.69 -16.14
C GLU A 119 8.15 -7.98 -14.78
N HIS A 120 6.93 -7.65 -14.34
CA HIS A 120 6.71 -7.08 -13.01
C HIS A 120 7.14 -8.04 -11.89
N LEU A 121 6.82 -9.33 -12.03
CA LEU A 121 7.18 -10.33 -11.02
C LEU A 121 8.70 -10.53 -10.88
N LYS A 122 9.51 -10.13 -11.87
CA LYS A 122 10.98 -10.18 -11.77
C LYS A 122 11.56 -9.31 -10.66
N GLN A 123 10.78 -8.37 -10.14
CA GLN A 123 11.18 -7.57 -9.00
C GLN A 123 11.28 -8.43 -7.71
N TYR A 124 10.68 -9.63 -7.70
CA TYR A 124 10.66 -10.57 -6.57
C TYR A 124 11.66 -11.74 -6.71
N GLY A 125 12.33 -11.87 -7.85
CA GLY A 125 13.25 -12.95 -8.20
C GLY A 125 13.58 -12.94 -9.71
N ASP A 126 14.56 -13.71 -10.19
CA ASP A 126 15.09 -13.55 -11.55
C ASP A 126 14.05 -13.75 -12.68
N ALA A 127 13.27 -14.83 -12.58
CA ALA A 127 12.24 -15.19 -13.56
C ALA A 127 11.00 -15.76 -12.87
N LEU A 128 9.86 -15.67 -13.56
CA LEU A 128 8.65 -16.38 -13.14
C LEU A 128 8.86 -17.89 -13.34
N THR A 129 8.75 -18.64 -12.27
CA THR A 129 8.74 -20.10 -12.27
C THR A 129 7.36 -20.57 -11.86
N LEU A 130 6.75 -21.42 -12.70
CA LEU A 130 5.47 -22.08 -12.43
C LEU A 130 5.64 -23.59 -12.60
N GLU A 131 5.45 -24.33 -11.52
CA GLU A 131 5.65 -25.79 -11.48
C GLU A 131 4.39 -26.52 -11.00
N ARG A 132 4.26 -27.81 -11.33
CA ARG A 132 3.29 -28.68 -10.66
C ARG A 132 3.81 -29.10 -9.29
N ALA A 133 2.89 -29.24 -8.33
CA ALA A 133 3.19 -29.76 -7.01
C ALA A 133 2.25 -30.92 -6.67
N PRO A 134 2.72 -31.94 -5.93
CA PRO A 134 1.87 -32.99 -5.40
C PRO A 134 1.04 -32.49 -4.21
N ALA A 135 -0.08 -33.16 -3.93
CA ALA A 135 -0.99 -32.78 -2.85
C ALA A 135 -0.36 -32.82 -1.45
N CYS A 136 0.66 -33.65 -1.23
CA CYS A 136 1.37 -33.73 0.06
C CYS A 136 2.17 -32.46 0.42
N GLU A 137 2.37 -31.56 -0.54
CA GLU A 137 3.04 -30.27 -0.31
C GLU A 137 2.08 -29.14 0.10
N VAL A 138 0.77 -29.39 0.07
CA VAL A 138 -0.20 -28.42 0.59
C VAL A 138 -0.04 -28.33 2.11
N PRO A 139 0.30 -27.16 2.67
CA PRO A 139 0.44 -27.00 4.11
C PRO A 139 -0.91 -27.19 4.81
N ALA A 140 -0.86 -27.66 6.05
CA ALA A 140 -2.07 -27.86 6.88
C ALA A 140 -2.85 -26.55 7.09
N GLN A 141 -2.15 -25.42 7.21
CA GLN A 141 -2.76 -24.10 7.35
C GLN A 141 -2.79 -23.37 6.00
N LEU A 142 -3.99 -23.25 5.43
CA LEU A 142 -4.21 -22.50 4.20
C LEU A 142 -4.24 -21.00 4.49
N ARG A 143 -3.88 -20.20 3.48
CA ARG A 143 -3.88 -18.73 3.52
C ARG A 143 -3.06 -18.14 4.68
N ALA A 144 -2.13 -18.91 5.25
CA ALA A 144 -1.37 -18.50 6.43
C ALA A 144 -0.50 -17.28 6.13
N MET A 145 -0.73 -16.18 6.84
CA MET A 145 0.05 -14.94 6.73
C MET A 145 0.90 -14.74 8.00
N PRO A 146 2.14 -14.23 7.90
CA PRO A 146 3.03 -14.10 9.05
C PRO A 146 2.69 -12.83 9.84
N PHE A 147 2.31 -12.98 11.11
CA PHE A 147 2.02 -11.88 12.02
C PHE A 147 3.04 -11.82 13.15
N SER A 148 3.60 -10.64 13.40
CA SER A 148 4.59 -10.41 14.45
C SER A 148 4.34 -9.08 15.17
N ARG A 149 4.75 -9.00 16.45
CA ARG A 149 4.97 -7.71 17.11
C ARG A 149 6.29 -7.22 16.54
N GLY A 150 6.26 -6.27 15.61
CA GLY A 150 7.43 -5.83 14.86
C GLY A 150 8.61 -5.32 15.70
N LYS A 151 9.32 -6.22 16.37
CA LYS A 151 10.76 -6.06 16.52
C LYS A 151 11.28 -6.20 15.10
N ALA A 152 11.98 -5.17 14.62
CA ALA A 152 12.90 -5.38 13.52
C ALA A 152 13.81 -6.53 13.96
N GLU A 153 13.49 -7.75 13.52
CA GLU A 153 14.50 -8.77 13.34
C GLU A 153 15.41 -8.15 12.31
N THR A 154 16.42 -7.47 12.83
CA THR A 154 17.51 -6.95 12.05
C THR A 154 17.92 -8.07 11.13
N CYS A 155 17.91 -7.81 9.82
CA CYS A 155 18.72 -8.56 8.86
C CYS A 155 20.21 -8.31 9.18
N ALA A 156 20.62 -8.59 10.40
CA ALA A 156 22.00 -8.85 10.73
C ALA A 156 22.22 -10.27 10.22
N ALA A 157 23.09 -10.40 9.22
CA ALA A 157 23.84 -11.63 9.00
C ALA A 157 24.28 -12.22 10.37
N PRO A 158 24.44 -13.55 10.51
CA PRO A 158 24.80 -14.16 11.78
C PRO A 158 26.08 -13.52 12.33
N GLN A 159 25.92 -12.51 13.19
CA GLN A 159 27.00 -11.94 13.95
C GLN A 159 27.15 -12.88 15.14
N GLU A 160 28.36 -13.40 15.27
CA GLU A 160 28.80 -14.19 16.40
C GLU A 160 28.33 -13.54 17.71
N PRO A 161 27.97 -14.33 18.73
CA PRO A 161 27.42 -13.82 19.97
C PRO A 161 28.43 -12.89 20.64
N ILE A 162 28.20 -11.58 20.51
CA ILE A 162 28.90 -10.58 21.30
C ILE A 162 28.46 -10.83 22.74
N GLU A 163 29.42 -11.15 23.60
CA GLU A 163 29.19 -11.39 25.02
C GLU A 163 28.39 -10.23 25.64
N PRO A 164 27.40 -10.53 26.51
CA PRO A 164 26.61 -9.51 27.16
C PRO A 164 27.51 -8.64 28.04
N ILE A 165 27.70 -7.37 27.62
CA ILE A 165 28.36 -6.37 28.44
C ILE A 165 27.57 -6.24 29.76
N PRO A 166 28.22 -6.32 30.93
CA PRO A 166 27.53 -6.30 32.21
C PRO A 166 26.73 -5.00 32.39
N GLN A 167 25.44 -5.13 32.68
CA GLN A 167 24.57 -4.04 33.13
C GLN A 167 25.07 -3.49 34.47
N LYS A 168 25.95 -2.49 34.43
CA LYS A 168 26.12 -1.54 35.53
C LYS A 168 26.23 -0.14 34.96
N VAL A 169 25.46 0.74 35.59
CA VAL A 169 25.27 2.18 35.31
C VAL A 169 24.21 2.49 34.24
N ARG A 170 22.95 2.64 34.68
CA ARG A 170 21.98 3.55 34.06
C ARG A 170 21.07 4.14 35.12
N THR A 171 21.65 5.04 35.92
CA THR A 171 20.95 6.23 36.37
C THR A 171 21.00 7.23 35.22
N ASP A 172 19.85 7.74 34.77
CA ASP A 172 19.60 9.16 34.46
C ASP A 172 18.45 9.31 33.46
N ALA A 173 17.30 9.79 33.94
CA ALA A 173 16.17 10.24 33.13
C ALA A 173 16.51 11.42 32.18
N VAL A 174 17.76 11.90 32.21
CA VAL A 174 18.32 12.97 31.37
C VAL A 174 18.91 12.42 30.05
N GLU A 175 19.19 11.12 29.92
CA GLU A 175 19.68 10.51 28.66
C GLU A 175 18.56 10.25 27.63
N ALA A 176 17.31 10.09 28.05
CA ALA A 176 16.20 9.73 27.15
C ALA A 176 15.72 10.91 26.29
N SER A 177 15.76 12.14 26.82
CA SER A 177 15.36 13.37 26.11
C SER A 177 16.38 13.85 25.07
N CYS A 178 17.53 13.19 24.97
CA CYS A 178 18.58 13.49 23.98
C CYS A 178 18.57 12.51 22.80
N ARG A 179 17.63 11.56 22.70
CA ARG A 179 17.57 10.61 21.58
C ARG A 179 16.46 11.01 20.62
N LEU A 180 16.82 11.11 19.35
CA LEU A 180 15.93 11.47 18.26
C LEU A 180 15.73 10.28 17.34
N PHE A 181 14.48 10.10 16.90
CA PHE A 181 14.14 9.15 15.85
C PHE A 181 13.48 9.93 14.72
N VAL A 182 13.97 9.71 13.50
CA VAL A 182 13.55 10.44 12.31
C VAL A 182 12.73 9.52 11.44
N GLY A 183 11.50 9.89 11.15
CA GLY A 183 10.66 9.20 10.19
C GLY A 183 10.53 10.02 8.91
N VAL A 184 10.61 9.35 7.77
CA VAL A 184 10.45 9.96 6.44
C VAL A 184 9.40 9.16 5.67
N ASP A 185 8.28 9.80 5.37
CA ASP A 185 7.28 9.32 4.43
C ASP A 185 7.45 10.04 3.11
N TYR A 186 7.53 9.31 2.01
CA TYR A 186 7.69 9.91 0.70
C TYR A 186 6.80 9.25 -0.34
N GLY A 187 6.06 10.10 -1.06
CA GLY A 187 5.23 9.73 -2.17
C GLY A 187 5.60 10.50 -3.43
N ARG A 188 4.84 10.35 -4.50
CA ARG A 188 5.12 11.06 -5.77
C ARG A 188 4.98 12.60 -5.67
N SER A 189 4.24 13.11 -4.69
CA SER A 189 3.91 14.55 -4.61
C SER A 189 4.77 15.32 -3.62
N ASP A 190 5.16 14.68 -2.53
CA ASP A 190 5.81 15.30 -1.38
C ASP A 190 6.67 14.31 -0.59
N VAL A 191 7.51 14.90 0.25
CA VAL A 191 8.32 14.26 1.27
C VAL A 191 7.91 14.86 2.61
N LYS A 192 7.55 14.01 3.55
CA LYS A 192 7.11 14.37 4.89
C LYS A 192 8.06 13.74 5.90
N CYS A 193 8.52 14.54 6.83
CA CYS A 193 9.43 14.11 7.88
C CYS A 193 8.82 14.43 9.24
N ALA A 194 9.05 13.53 10.19
CA ALA A 194 8.70 13.73 11.59
C ALA A 194 9.91 13.37 12.45
N VAL A 195 10.04 14.06 13.59
CA VAL A 195 11.08 13.76 14.59
C VAL A 195 10.39 13.54 15.92
N VAL A 196 10.68 12.40 16.55
CA VAL A 196 10.17 12.04 17.87
C VAL A 196 11.31 11.81 18.87
N ASP A 197 11.02 11.92 20.17
CA ASP A 197 11.94 11.53 21.23
C ASP A 197 11.83 10.04 21.59
N ALA A 198 12.65 9.58 22.55
CA ALA A 198 12.61 8.19 23.02
C ALA A 198 11.28 7.77 23.69
N ALA A 199 10.41 8.71 24.06
CA ALA A 199 9.08 8.43 24.56
C ALA A 199 8.02 8.38 23.44
N GLY A 200 8.42 8.58 22.17
CA GLY A 200 7.54 8.67 21.03
C GLY A 200 6.77 10.00 20.96
N LYS A 201 7.22 11.03 21.69
CA LYS A 201 6.59 12.36 21.63
C LYS A 201 7.08 13.07 20.36
N GLU A 202 6.12 13.56 19.57
CA GLU A 202 6.40 14.44 18.43
C GLU A 202 7.11 15.72 18.89
N LEU A 203 8.29 15.98 18.30
CA LEU A 203 9.09 17.18 18.52
C LEU A 203 8.93 18.17 17.37
N SER A 204 8.87 17.67 16.14
CA SER A 204 8.67 18.50 14.95
C SER A 204 8.21 17.70 13.75
N THR A 205 7.64 18.42 12.77
CA THR A 205 7.27 17.90 11.46
C THR A 205 7.72 18.85 10.35
N TYR A 206 8.00 18.30 9.17
CA TYR A 206 8.41 19.06 8.00
C TYR A 206 7.85 18.42 6.73
N VAL A 207 7.27 19.24 5.84
CA VAL A 207 6.79 18.78 4.53
C VAL A 207 7.43 19.62 3.44
N THR A 208 7.84 18.96 2.37
CA THR A 208 8.36 19.60 1.17
C THR A 208 7.91 18.84 -0.08
N ARG A 209 8.08 19.46 -1.25
CA ARG A 209 7.90 18.80 -2.54
C ARG A 209 9.27 18.38 -3.09
N TRP A 210 9.23 17.77 -4.26
CA TRP A 210 10.41 17.45 -5.05
C TRP A 210 10.93 18.72 -5.74
N TRP A 211 12.13 19.16 -5.37
CA TRP A 211 12.73 20.42 -5.83
C TRP A 211 14.14 20.21 -6.38
N LEU A 212 14.52 20.95 -7.44
CA LEU A 212 15.91 21.12 -7.86
C LEU A 212 16.38 22.56 -7.55
N PRO A 213 17.62 22.76 -7.07
CA PRO A 213 18.26 24.07 -7.11
C PRO A 213 18.47 24.48 -8.58
N GLU A 214 18.10 25.70 -8.95
CA GLU A 214 18.29 26.17 -10.34
C GLU A 214 19.76 26.37 -10.72
N ASP A 215 20.62 26.63 -9.72
CA ASP A 215 22.06 26.84 -9.87
C ASP A 215 22.90 25.56 -9.67
N GLY A 216 22.25 24.42 -9.41
CA GLY A 216 22.92 23.16 -9.07
C GLY A 216 23.66 23.18 -7.73
N SER A 217 23.52 24.23 -6.91
CA SER A 217 24.23 24.35 -5.63
C SER A 217 23.48 23.66 -4.50
N LEU A 218 24.24 23.07 -3.57
CA LEU A 218 23.71 22.46 -2.33
C LEU A 218 23.37 23.60 -1.34
N GLY A 219 22.18 24.19 -1.47
CA GLY A 219 21.82 25.38 -0.68
C GLY A 219 20.33 25.62 -0.43
N ALA A 220 20.02 26.21 0.73
CA ALA A 220 18.66 26.64 1.10
C ALA A 220 18.30 28.05 0.57
N LYS A 221 19.27 28.76 -0.05
CA LYS A 221 19.16 30.20 -0.38
C LYS A 221 19.04 30.51 -1.88
N GLY A 222 18.96 29.50 -2.74
CA GLY A 222 18.80 29.67 -4.20
C GLY A 222 17.35 29.50 -4.65
N GLU A 223 17.03 29.98 -5.86
CA GLU A 223 15.77 29.68 -6.53
C GLU A 223 15.62 28.16 -6.74
N ARG A 224 14.41 27.65 -6.51
CA ARG A 224 14.11 26.22 -6.55
C ARG A 224 12.98 25.98 -7.54
N ARG A 225 13.18 25.01 -8.43
CA ARG A 225 12.16 24.58 -9.38
C ARG A 225 11.53 23.27 -8.93
N TYR A 226 10.21 23.20 -8.95
CA TYR A 226 9.49 21.94 -8.74
C TYR A 226 9.81 20.97 -9.89
N LEU A 227 10.05 19.70 -9.57
CA LEU A 227 10.19 18.64 -10.55
C LEU A 227 9.26 17.48 -10.19
N ASP A 228 8.49 16.99 -11.16
CA ASP A 228 7.83 15.70 -11.00
C ASP A 228 8.92 14.62 -10.91
N PRO A 229 8.90 13.72 -9.91
CA PRO A 229 9.83 12.60 -9.84
C PRO A 229 9.94 11.76 -11.12
N ALA A 230 8.90 11.76 -11.95
CA ALA A 230 8.90 11.11 -13.26
C ALA A 230 9.92 11.70 -14.26
N VAL A 231 10.43 12.91 -14.04
CA VAL A 231 11.44 13.56 -14.90
C VAL A 231 12.82 13.67 -14.23
N MET A 232 12.96 13.22 -12.97
CA MET A 232 14.23 13.15 -12.27
C MET A 232 15.04 11.95 -12.76
N THR A 233 15.97 12.19 -13.68
CA THR A 233 16.72 11.10 -14.35
C THR A 233 17.87 10.52 -13.51
N SER A 234 18.33 11.25 -12.50
CA SER A 234 19.43 10.87 -11.61
C SER A 234 18.93 10.48 -10.22
N ILE A 235 19.45 9.37 -9.70
CA ILE A 235 19.15 8.88 -8.35
C ILE A 235 19.57 9.87 -7.24
N GLN A 236 20.54 10.74 -7.51
CA GLN A 236 21.06 11.69 -6.52
C GLN A 236 20.04 12.79 -6.16
N GLU A 237 19.15 13.16 -7.09
CA GLU A 237 18.21 14.26 -6.87
C GLU A 237 17.11 13.89 -5.85
N PRO A 238 16.45 12.72 -5.96
CA PRO A 238 15.53 12.27 -4.92
C PRO A 238 16.22 12.06 -3.57
N LEU A 239 17.40 11.43 -3.53
CA LEU A 239 18.14 11.19 -2.28
C LEU A 239 18.45 12.49 -1.53
N ARG A 240 18.92 13.51 -2.25
CA ARG A 240 19.16 14.84 -1.68
C ARG A 240 17.88 15.44 -1.11
N CYS A 241 16.75 15.35 -1.82
CA CYS A 241 15.47 15.87 -1.33
C CYS A 241 15.06 15.19 -0.01
N LEU A 242 15.18 13.86 0.06
CA LEU A 242 14.86 13.09 1.27
C LEU A 242 15.79 13.47 2.45
N GLY A 243 17.10 13.53 2.20
CA GLY A 243 18.08 13.87 3.22
C GLY A 243 17.98 15.31 3.71
N GLU A 244 17.76 16.29 2.81
CA GLU A 244 17.51 17.68 3.19
C GLU A 244 16.23 17.82 4.02
N ALA A 245 15.14 17.15 3.63
CA ALA A 245 13.88 17.21 4.37
C ALA A 245 14.03 16.65 5.79
N ALA A 246 14.75 15.54 5.95
CA ALA A 246 15.04 14.94 7.24
C ALA A 246 15.89 15.87 8.12
N LEU A 247 16.95 16.49 7.58
CA LEU A 247 17.77 17.46 8.31
C LEU A 247 16.97 18.71 8.72
N GLU A 248 16.06 19.18 7.87
CA GLU A 248 15.23 20.34 8.16
C GLU A 248 14.21 20.05 9.29
N ALA A 249 13.64 18.84 9.32
CA ALA A 249 12.83 18.39 10.45
C ALA A 249 13.67 18.37 11.75
N VAL A 250 14.88 17.81 11.70
CA VAL A 250 15.79 17.82 12.85
C VAL A 250 16.15 19.26 13.28
N ALA A 251 16.42 20.16 12.33
CA ALA A 251 16.70 21.57 12.64
C ALA A 251 15.56 22.22 13.44
N LYS A 252 14.32 22.00 13.00
CA LYS A 252 13.10 22.48 13.69
C LYS A 252 12.94 21.87 15.09
N ALA A 253 13.23 20.58 15.24
CA ALA A 253 13.20 19.93 16.56
C ALA A 253 14.21 20.56 17.57
N LEU A 254 15.27 21.20 17.07
CA LEU A 254 16.29 21.87 17.89
C LEU A 254 15.97 23.34 18.21
N GLU A 255 15.00 23.97 17.54
CA GLU A 255 14.60 25.37 17.77
C GLU A 255 14.06 25.66 19.19
N PRO A 256 13.30 24.75 19.87
CA PRO A 256 12.72 25.01 21.19
C PRO A 256 13.72 25.19 22.35
N GLY A 257 15.01 25.40 22.10
CA GLY A 257 16.01 25.58 23.15
C GLY A 257 16.12 24.33 24.03
N VAL A 258 16.29 23.15 23.39
CA VAL A 258 16.50 21.87 24.08
C VAL A 258 17.57 22.06 25.16
N ALA A 259 17.10 22.13 26.41
CA ALA A 259 17.92 22.47 27.55
C ALA A 259 18.72 21.24 27.96
N GLY A 260 19.97 21.15 27.48
CA GLY A 260 20.97 20.19 27.92
C GLY A 260 21.29 19.11 26.88
N GLY A 261 22.60 18.97 26.58
CA GLY A 261 23.15 17.92 25.73
C GLY A 261 23.12 18.23 24.22
N ARG A 262 23.95 17.50 23.46
CA ARG A 262 23.81 17.39 22.00
C ARG A 262 22.89 16.20 21.73
N PRO A 263 21.70 16.40 21.14
CA PRO A 263 20.84 15.28 20.78
C PRO A 263 21.53 14.32 19.81
N VAL A 264 21.13 13.07 19.86
CA VAL A 264 21.68 11.96 19.08
C VAL A 264 20.56 11.34 18.26
N ILE A 265 20.73 11.28 16.93
CA ILE A 265 19.83 10.52 16.05
C ILE A 265 20.16 9.04 16.22
N CYS A 266 19.23 8.28 16.80
CA CYS A 266 19.37 6.86 17.13
C CYS A 266 18.57 5.95 16.19
N GLY A 267 17.63 6.50 15.41
CA GLY A 267 16.87 5.73 14.44
C GLY A 267 16.43 6.54 13.22
N LEU A 268 16.32 5.84 12.08
CA LEU A 268 15.77 6.35 10.83
C LEU A 268 14.72 5.36 10.28
N GLY A 269 13.48 5.79 10.19
CA GLY A 269 12.39 5.05 9.55
C GLY A 269 12.01 5.65 8.21
N LEU A 270 11.76 4.80 7.21
CA LEU A 270 11.29 5.18 5.89
C LEU A 270 9.94 4.49 5.58
N SER A 271 8.98 5.28 5.12
CA SER A 271 7.72 4.83 4.52
C SER A 271 7.77 5.13 3.02
N ALA A 272 7.63 4.07 2.21
CA ALA A 272 7.77 4.14 0.76
C ALA A 272 6.46 3.81 0.06
N ALA A 273 6.05 4.66 -0.89
CA ALA A 273 4.96 4.37 -1.82
C ALA A 273 5.38 3.33 -2.90
N GLY A 274 5.76 2.13 -2.49
CA GLY A 274 6.15 1.04 -3.38
C GLY A 274 6.47 -0.24 -2.63
N CYS A 275 6.83 -1.27 -3.39
CA CYS A 275 6.95 -2.61 -2.84
C CYS A 275 8.18 -2.74 -1.95
N VAL A 276 7.95 -3.00 -0.67
CA VAL A 276 8.98 -3.30 0.31
C VAL A 276 8.84 -4.75 0.78
N ARG A 277 9.94 -5.49 0.79
CA ARG A 277 10.03 -6.84 1.34
C ARG A 277 11.30 -6.98 2.13
N ASP A 278 11.20 -7.53 3.34
CA ASP A 278 12.35 -7.75 4.24
C ASP A 278 13.20 -6.48 4.44
N GLY A 279 12.53 -5.32 4.53
CA GLY A 279 13.18 -4.01 4.71
C GLY A 279 13.86 -3.45 3.46
N ARG A 280 13.57 -3.97 2.26
CA ARG A 280 14.19 -3.53 1.00
C ARG A 280 13.15 -3.22 -0.06
N LEU A 281 13.41 -2.21 -0.90
CA LEU A 281 12.58 -1.95 -2.08
C LEU A 281 12.83 -3.04 -3.14
N CYS A 282 11.77 -3.72 -3.56
CA CYS A 282 11.86 -4.74 -4.61
C CYS A 282 11.85 -4.15 -6.03
N GLY A 283 11.46 -2.88 -6.19
CA GLY A 283 11.36 -2.21 -7.48
C GLY A 283 11.56 -0.71 -7.36
N ILE A 284 11.38 0.01 -8.48
CA ILE A 284 11.46 1.48 -8.50
C ILE A 284 10.10 2.04 -8.04
N PRO A 285 10.01 2.68 -6.87
CA PRO A 285 8.78 3.34 -6.45
C PRO A 285 8.49 4.56 -7.35
N PRO A 286 7.24 5.04 -7.45
CA PRO A 286 6.86 6.14 -8.33
C PRO A 286 7.61 7.46 -8.07
N SER A 287 8.10 7.68 -6.85
CA SER A 287 8.97 8.80 -6.45
C SER A 287 10.39 8.72 -7.03
N PHE A 288 10.72 7.64 -7.72
CA PHE A 288 11.99 7.44 -8.42
C PHE A 288 11.74 7.02 -9.89
N GLY A 289 10.51 7.16 -10.38
CA GLY A 289 10.08 6.61 -11.67
C GLY A 289 10.78 7.21 -12.89
N GLY A 290 11.41 8.38 -12.77
CA GLY A 290 12.23 8.97 -13.82
C GLY A 290 13.68 8.47 -13.84
N CYS A 291 14.14 7.82 -12.76
CA CYS A 291 15.53 7.40 -12.62
C CYS A 291 15.84 6.21 -13.53
N ARG A 292 17.08 6.16 -14.03
CA ARG A 292 17.57 5.00 -14.78
C ARG A 292 17.64 3.77 -13.87
N ARG A 293 17.08 2.65 -14.34
CA ARG A 293 16.90 1.44 -13.52
C ARG A 293 18.23 0.86 -13.05
N GLU A 294 19.23 0.87 -13.91
CA GLU A 294 20.56 0.34 -13.65
C GLU A 294 21.30 1.14 -12.57
N GLU A 295 21.06 2.45 -12.51
CA GLU A 295 21.66 3.36 -11.52
C GLU A 295 20.88 3.33 -10.19
N ALA A 296 19.54 3.27 -10.25
CA ALA A 296 18.69 3.32 -9.06
C ALA A 296 18.65 2.01 -8.28
N ALA A 297 18.62 0.86 -8.95
CA ALA A 297 18.47 -0.45 -8.31
C ALA A 297 19.45 -0.73 -7.15
N PRO A 298 20.79 -0.55 -7.29
CA PRO A 298 21.72 -0.84 -6.20
C PRO A 298 21.54 0.10 -5.00
N VAL A 299 21.13 1.35 -5.24
CA VAL A 299 20.88 2.34 -4.20
C VAL A 299 19.58 2.03 -3.46
N LEU A 300 18.49 1.75 -4.19
CA LEU A 300 17.17 1.50 -3.62
C LEU A 300 17.13 0.24 -2.76
N ALA A 301 18.00 -0.74 -3.03
CA ALA A 301 18.17 -1.93 -2.21
C ALA A 301 18.65 -1.63 -0.77
N HIS A 302 19.25 -0.45 -0.55
CA HIS A 302 19.82 0.02 0.72
C HIS A 302 19.49 1.51 0.94
N LEU A 303 18.25 1.90 0.60
CA LEU A 303 17.85 3.31 0.60
C LEU A 303 17.99 3.95 2.00
N GLU A 304 17.58 3.24 3.04
CA GLU A 304 17.65 3.68 4.43
C GLU A 304 19.09 3.95 4.88
N LEU A 305 20.04 3.10 4.49
CA LEU A 305 21.46 3.32 4.77
C LEU A 305 22.02 4.51 3.98
N THR A 306 21.60 4.66 2.73
CA THR A 306 22.01 5.78 1.88
C THR A 306 21.55 7.13 2.46
N ILE A 307 20.30 7.20 2.94
CA ILE A 307 19.78 8.41 3.60
C ILE A 307 20.48 8.64 4.94
N LEU A 308 20.75 7.59 5.72
CA LEU A 308 21.50 7.71 6.96
C LEU A 308 22.92 8.25 6.74
N ASP A 309 23.61 7.79 5.71
CA ASP A 309 24.94 8.29 5.33
C ASP A 309 24.89 9.74 4.84
N TYR A 310 23.81 10.13 4.16
CA TYR A 310 23.55 11.53 3.84
C TYR A 310 23.45 12.38 5.12
N LEU A 311 22.68 11.93 6.12
CA LEU A 311 22.55 12.63 7.40
C LEU A 311 23.91 12.76 8.11
N ARG A 312 24.69 11.68 8.18
CA ARG A 312 26.04 11.67 8.79
C ARG A 312 26.96 12.69 8.13
N SER A 313 26.94 12.74 6.81
CA SER A 313 27.85 13.59 6.02
C SER A 313 27.51 15.08 6.13
N HIS A 314 26.22 15.42 6.29
CA HIS A 314 25.75 16.80 6.18
C HIS A 314 25.25 17.42 7.49
N ALA A 315 24.96 16.63 8.54
CA ALA A 315 24.43 17.16 9.80
C ALA A 315 25.39 18.15 10.48
N ALA A 316 26.70 17.88 10.47
CA ALA A 316 27.69 18.75 11.10
C ALA A 316 27.71 20.16 10.48
N GLU A 317 27.73 20.22 9.15
CA GLU A 317 27.71 21.47 8.38
C GLU A 317 26.35 22.19 8.51
N ARG A 318 25.26 21.47 8.27
CA ARG A 318 23.91 22.05 8.17
C ARG A 318 23.32 22.46 9.52
N LEU A 319 23.68 21.74 10.57
CA LEU A 319 23.13 21.95 11.91
C LEU A 319 24.16 22.53 12.89
N GLY A 320 25.36 22.89 12.42
CA GLY A 320 26.41 23.52 13.23
C GLY A 320 26.96 22.61 14.34
N GLY A 321 27.01 21.31 14.10
CA GLY A 321 27.47 20.32 15.09
C GLY A 321 26.58 20.18 16.34
N ARG A 322 25.33 20.66 16.27
CA ARG A 322 24.36 20.60 17.39
C ARG A 322 23.75 19.21 17.62
N VAL A 323 23.85 18.32 16.64
CA VAL A 323 23.32 16.95 16.69
C VAL A 323 24.43 15.96 16.33
N ILE A 324 24.35 14.75 16.89
CA ILE A 324 25.20 13.61 16.54
C ILE A 324 24.33 12.58 15.81
N VAL A 325 24.84 11.95 14.75
CA VAL A 325 24.19 10.77 14.16
C VAL A 325 24.91 9.54 14.67
N ASP A 326 24.19 8.64 15.34
CA ASP A 326 24.79 7.45 15.93
C ASP A 326 25.38 6.51 14.85
N GLY A 327 26.56 5.96 15.13
CA GLY A 327 27.17 4.90 14.32
C GLY A 327 26.34 3.62 14.34
N SER A 328 25.64 3.35 15.45
CA SER A 328 24.71 2.23 15.64
C SER A 328 23.23 2.60 15.39
N CYS A 329 22.96 3.67 14.65
CA CYS A 329 21.60 4.09 14.33
C CYS A 329 20.80 2.95 13.66
N SER A 330 19.65 2.61 14.24
CA SER A 330 18.75 1.57 13.71
C SER A 330 17.99 2.10 12.51
N THR A 331 17.78 1.26 11.49
CA THR A 331 16.98 1.62 10.32
C THR A 331 15.74 0.75 10.17
N LEU A 332 14.69 1.33 9.60
CA LEU A 332 13.47 0.64 9.22
C LEU A 332 13.02 1.16 7.86
N LEU A 333 12.62 0.27 6.97
CA LEU A 333 11.97 0.62 5.71
C LEU A 333 10.73 -0.26 5.57
N VAL A 334 9.58 0.36 5.35
CA VAL A 334 8.29 -0.30 5.17
C VAL A 334 7.54 0.33 3.99
N ASN A 335 6.58 -0.42 3.44
CA ASN A 335 5.62 0.14 2.50
C ASN A 335 4.70 1.15 3.21
N ASP A 336 4.18 2.12 2.46
CA ASP A 336 3.29 3.17 2.95
C ASP A 336 1.99 2.63 3.57
N GLY A 337 1.44 1.54 3.05
CA GLY A 337 0.32 0.80 3.64
C GLY A 337 0.64 0.19 5.00
N ASP A 338 1.83 -0.39 5.15
CA ASP A 338 2.31 -0.92 6.44
C ASP A 338 2.55 0.19 7.45
N ALA A 339 3.09 1.33 7.03
CA ALA A 339 3.23 2.52 7.88
C ALA A 339 1.85 3.07 8.32
N SER A 340 0.86 3.08 7.43
CA SER A 340 -0.52 3.43 7.79
C SER A 340 -1.11 2.45 8.81
N ALA A 341 -0.87 1.15 8.65
CA ALA A 341 -1.29 0.15 9.61
C ALA A 341 -0.56 0.27 10.95
N MET A 342 0.72 0.66 10.99
CA MET A 342 1.44 0.97 12.23
C MET A 342 0.80 2.15 12.97
N TRP A 343 0.47 3.21 12.25
CA TRP A 343 -0.21 4.38 12.81
C TRP A 343 -1.58 4.00 13.37
N GLY A 344 -2.41 3.35 12.56
CA GLY A 344 -3.77 2.95 12.93
C GLY A 344 -3.82 1.86 14.01
N ALA A 345 -2.84 0.94 14.06
CA ALA A 345 -2.71 -0.06 15.12
C ALA A 345 -2.66 0.56 16.51
N SER A 346 -2.06 1.75 16.65
CA SER A 346 -2.01 2.47 17.92
C SER A 346 -3.42 2.89 18.38
N GLY A 347 -4.30 3.28 17.45
CA GLY A 347 -5.71 3.54 17.70
C GLY A 347 -6.51 2.27 18.01
N LEU A 348 -6.27 1.19 17.26
CA LEU A 348 -6.92 -0.11 17.46
C LEU A 348 -6.55 -0.72 18.82
N ALA A 349 -5.27 -0.69 19.19
CA ALA A 349 -4.77 -1.20 20.47
C ALA A 349 -5.35 -0.44 21.67
N ARG A 350 -5.58 0.87 21.54
CA ARG A 350 -6.31 1.67 22.54
C ARG A 350 -7.78 1.27 22.64
N ALA A 351 -8.42 0.95 21.51
CA ALA A 351 -9.82 0.53 21.46
C ALA A 351 -10.07 -0.90 21.99
N THR A 352 -9.06 -1.77 21.92
CA THR A 352 -9.10 -3.17 22.41
C THR A 352 -8.47 -3.36 23.79
N ALA A 353 -8.12 -2.28 24.50
CA ALA A 353 -7.41 -2.34 25.78
C ALA A 353 -8.25 -2.86 26.97
N THR A 354 -9.53 -3.18 26.76
CA THR A 354 -10.36 -3.82 27.78
C THR A 354 -10.30 -5.35 27.65
N PRO A 355 -10.19 -6.11 28.76
CA PRO A 355 -10.18 -7.58 28.74
C PRO A 355 -11.42 -8.23 28.10
N GLU A 356 -12.51 -7.47 28.00
CA GLU A 356 -13.80 -7.86 27.41
C GLU A 356 -14.01 -7.25 26.00
N GLY A 357 -13.03 -6.50 25.48
CA GLY A 357 -13.11 -5.87 24.18
C GLY A 357 -13.15 -6.91 23.05
N PRO A 358 -13.93 -6.68 21.97
CA PRO A 358 -13.93 -7.58 20.82
C PRO A 358 -12.52 -7.68 20.24
N LYS A 359 -12.09 -8.91 19.94
CA LYS A 359 -10.83 -9.21 19.26
C LYS A 359 -10.87 -8.59 17.86
N ALA A 360 -10.32 -7.39 17.72
CA ALA A 360 -10.36 -6.67 16.45
C ALA A 360 -9.25 -7.16 15.52
N VAL A 361 -9.61 -7.46 14.28
CA VAL A 361 -8.67 -7.61 13.16
C VAL A 361 -8.95 -6.47 12.18
N GLY A 362 -8.01 -5.52 12.15
CA GLY A 362 -8.15 -4.27 11.43
C GLY A 362 -7.46 -4.29 10.07
N LEU A 363 -8.16 -3.79 9.06
CA LEU A 363 -7.60 -3.41 7.76
C LEU A 363 -7.47 -1.89 7.71
N PHE A 364 -6.28 -1.38 7.45
CA PHE A 364 -6.01 0.06 7.35
C PHE A 364 -5.63 0.38 5.91
N LEU A 365 -6.44 1.21 5.26
CA LEU A 365 -6.29 1.56 3.85
C LEU A 365 -5.90 3.02 3.69
N SER A 366 -5.00 3.28 2.76
CA SER A 366 -4.67 4.62 2.27
C SER A 366 -5.10 4.74 0.81
N CYS A 367 -6.19 5.47 0.59
CA CYS A 367 -6.83 5.65 -0.72
C CYS A 367 -6.36 6.96 -1.38
N GLY A 368 -5.12 6.94 -1.85
CA GLY A 368 -4.51 8.02 -2.63
C GLY A 368 -4.74 7.88 -4.14
N THR A 369 -3.70 8.15 -4.93
CA THR A 369 -3.70 7.83 -6.38
C THR A 369 -3.57 6.33 -6.67
N GLY A 370 -3.18 5.56 -5.66
CA GLY A 370 -3.24 4.11 -5.62
C GLY A 370 -3.97 3.64 -4.37
N LEU A 371 -3.88 2.34 -4.10
CA LEU A 371 -4.42 1.72 -2.89
C LEU A 371 -3.26 1.04 -2.17
N ALA A 372 -2.95 1.55 -0.99
CA ALA A 372 -2.03 0.92 -0.06
C ALA A 372 -2.80 0.49 1.19
N GLY A 373 -2.29 -0.48 1.92
CA GLY A 373 -2.84 -0.80 3.23
C GLY A 373 -2.10 -1.90 3.95
N GLY A 374 -2.44 -2.10 5.21
CA GLY A 374 -1.86 -3.14 6.04
C GLY A 374 -2.89 -3.74 6.98
N ILE A 375 -2.57 -4.92 7.51
CA ILE A 375 -3.47 -5.72 8.34
C ILE A 375 -2.86 -5.90 9.73
N VAL A 376 -3.70 -5.68 10.74
CA VAL A 376 -3.33 -5.78 12.15
C VAL A 376 -4.27 -6.76 12.85
N GLN A 377 -3.70 -7.72 13.56
CA GLN A 377 -4.42 -8.65 14.42
C GLN A 377 -4.46 -8.19 15.89
N GLU A 378 -5.20 -8.95 16.70
CA GLU A 378 -5.29 -8.79 18.15
C GLU A 378 -3.91 -8.60 18.80
N GLY A 379 -3.81 -7.65 19.73
CA GLY A 379 -2.55 -7.35 20.42
C GLY A 379 -1.53 -6.59 19.57
N GLY A 380 -1.97 -5.97 18.47
CA GLY A 380 -1.16 -5.09 17.61
C GLY A 380 -0.18 -5.85 16.71
N LEU A 381 -0.40 -7.14 16.47
CA LEU A 381 0.44 -7.93 15.58
C LEU A 381 0.21 -7.48 14.13
N ARG A 382 1.27 -7.12 13.43
CA ARG A 382 1.20 -6.69 12.03
C ARG A 382 1.60 -7.83 11.12
N CYS A 383 1.01 -7.87 9.93
CA CYS A 383 1.49 -8.78 8.90
C CYS A 383 2.88 -8.32 8.41
N GLN A 384 3.93 -9.15 8.52
CA GLN A 384 5.33 -8.77 8.22
C GLN A 384 6.06 -9.69 7.22
N GLY A 385 5.35 -10.32 6.29
CA GLY A 385 5.98 -11.21 5.31
C GLY A 385 5.10 -11.54 4.11
N GLY A 386 4.05 -10.75 3.91
CA GLY A 386 3.47 -10.53 2.59
C GLY A 386 3.96 -9.18 2.07
N VAL A 387 3.78 -8.94 0.77
CA VAL A 387 4.08 -7.65 0.16
C VAL A 387 2.92 -6.67 0.31
N LEU A 388 1.68 -7.16 0.45
CA LEU A 388 0.46 -6.37 0.66
C LEU A 388 0.31 -5.15 -0.28
N GLU A 389 0.65 -5.32 -1.55
CA GLU A 389 0.47 -4.31 -2.60
C GLU A 389 -1.00 -4.32 -3.07
N LEU A 390 -1.89 -3.86 -2.20
CA LEU A 390 -3.35 -4.04 -2.32
C LEU A 390 -3.92 -3.47 -3.62
N GLY A 391 -3.33 -2.42 -4.19
CA GLY A 391 -3.72 -1.88 -5.50
C GLY A 391 -3.60 -2.88 -6.66
N LYS A 392 -2.72 -3.88 -6.55
CA LYS A 392 -2.49 -4.92 -7.56
C LYS A 392 -3.47 -6.10 -7.46
N LEU A 393 -4.29 -6.16 -6.41
CA LEU A 393 -5.28 -7.21 -6.23
C LEU A 393 -6.32 -7.14 -7.36
N VAL A 394 -6.46 -8.21 -8.12
CA VAL A 394 -7.49 -8.33 -9.16
C VAL A 394 -8.82 -8.57 -8.48
N MET A 395 -9.77 -7.67 -8.70
CA MET A 395 -11.08 -7.69 -8.04
C MET A 395 -12.20 -8.22 -8.92
N GLY A 396 -12.01 -8.24 -10.24
CA GLY A 396 -13.05 -8.71 -11.14
C GLY A 396 -12.60 -8.91 -12.58
N LEU A 397 -13.47 -9.55 -13.36
CA LEU A 397 -13.29 -9.82 -14.78
C LEU A 397 -14.04 -8.76 -15.61
N PRO A 398 -13.54 -8.36 -16.79
CA PRO A 398 -14.29 -7.51 -17.71
C PRO A 398 -15.64 -8.14 -18.10
N ARG A 399 -16.72 -7.36 -18.07
CA ARG A 399 -18.05 -7.81 -18.52
C ARG A 399 -18.10 -7.91 -20.04
N ALA A 400 -18.81 -8.92 -20.54
CA ALA A 400 -19.04 -9.10 -21.97
C ALA A 400 -19.86 -7.96 -22.61
N SER A 401 -20.68 -7.26 -21.82
CA SER A 401 -21.60 -6.22 -22.29
C SER A 401 -20.95 -4.89 -22.72
N GLY A 402 -19.62 -4.80 -22.70
CA GLY A 402 -18.87 -3.60 -23.11
C GLY A 402 -18.81 -2.50 -22.04
N GLY A 403 -17.83 -1.60 -22.19
CA GLY A 403 -17.55 -0.47 -21.30
C GLY A 403 -16.04 -0.29 -21.05
N GLU A 404 -15.62 0.90 -20.60
CA GLU A 404 -14.23 1.14 -20.22
C GLU A 404 -13.97 0.48 -18.85
N VAL A 405 -13.01 -0.44 -18.82
CA VAL A 405 -12.57 -1.10 -17.59
C VAL A 405 -11.28 -0.43 -17.13
N PRO A 406 -11.20 0.04 -15.87
CA PRO A 406 -9.96 0.55 -15.30
C PRO A 406 -8.83 -0.48 -15.40
N VAL A 407 -7.68 -0.03 -15.91
CA VAL A 407 -6.46 -0.82 -16.06
C VAL A 407 -5.42 -0.37 -15.04
N HIS A 408 -4.78 -1.33 -14.36
CA HIS A 408 -3.68 -1.07 -13.44
C HIS A 408 -2.49 -0.44 -14.16
N ASP A 409 -1.85 0.58 -13.57
CA ASP A 409 -0.77 1.32 -14.24
C ASP A 409 0.44 0.46 -14.58
N THR A 410 0.91 -0.33 -13.61
CA THR A 410 2.13 -1.15 -13.78
C THR A 410 1.86 -2.50 -14.41
N LEU A 411 0.91 -3.26 -13.86
CA LEU A 411 0.55 -4.60 -14.34
C LEU A 411 -0.17 -4.58 -15.70
N ARG A 412 -0.76 -3.45 -16.09
CA ARG A 412 -1.63 -3.34 -17.28
C ARG A 412 -2.79 -4.34 -17.27
N LEU A 413 -3.26 -4.70 -16.08
CA LEU A 413 -4.36 -5.62 -15.89
C LEU A 413 -5.68 -4.88 -15.69
N PRO A 414 -6.76 -5.28 -16.38
CA PRO A 414 -8.08 -4.77 -16.09
C PRO A 414 -8.58 -5.27 -14.72
N GLY A 415 -9.49 -4.52 -14.11
CA GLY A 415 -10.21 -5.00 -12.93
C GLY A 415 -9.39 -5.03 -11.63
N ALA A 416 -8.24 -4.35 -11.58
CA ALA A 416 -7.42 -4.26 -10.38
C ALA A 416 -7.93 -3.20 -9.39
N ALA A 417 -7.69 -3.42 -8.09
CA ALA A 417 -8.19 -2.59 -7.01
C ALA A 417 -7.77 -1.12 -7.10
N GLN A 418 -6.56 -0.82 -7.62
CA GLN A 418 -6.09 0.55 -7.84
C GLN A 418 -7.10 1.43 -8.59
N GLY A 419 -7.80 0.85 -9.56
CA GLY A 419 -8.76 1.55 -10.42
C GLY A 419 -10.21 1.49 -9.95
N LEU A 420 -10.52 0.72 -8.90
CA LEU A 420 -11.89 0.38 -8.49
C LEU A 420 -12.20 0.72 -7.03
N ALA A 421 -11.28 0.44 -6.10
CA ALA A 421 -11.54 0.36 -4.67
C ALA A 421 -11.45 1.71 -3.93
N GLY A 422 -12.29 2.68 -4.30
CA GLY A 422 -12.43 3.93 -3.54
C GLY A 422 -11.18 4.83 -3.54
N THR A 423 -10.28 4.68 -4.50
CA THR A 423 -9.10 5.52 -4.68
C THR A 423 -9.45 6.83 -5.40
N GLN A 424 -8.57 7.84 -5.34
CA GLN A 424 -8.75 9.06 -6.16
C GLN A 424 -8.84 8.71 -7.65
N ARG A 425 -8.12 7.66 -8.07
CA ARG A 425 -8.14 7.17 -9.45
C ARG A 425 -9.49 6.55 -9.80
N SER A 426 -10.08 5.72 -8.94
CA SER A 426 -11.41 5.15 -9.20
C SER A 426 -12.46 6.25 -9.31
N PHE A 427 -12.39 7.30 -8.50
CA PHE A 427 -13.28 8.46 -8.63
C PHE A 427 -13.21 9.08 -10.02
N PHE A 428 -12.00 9.39 -10.54
CA PHE A 428 -11.87 9.99 -11.87
C PHE A 428 -12.22 9.02 -13.01
N ASN A 429 -11.98 7.72 -12.83
CA ASN A 429 -12.42 6.72 -13.79
C ASN A 429 -13.96 6.69 -13.87
N LEU A 430 -14.65 6.76 -12.73
CA LEU A 430 -16.11 6.73 -12.69
C LEU A 430 -16.70 8.03 -13.24
N LEU A 431 -16.09 9.18 -12.92
CA LEU A 431 -16.46 10.47 -13.48
C LEU A 431 -16.35 10.46 -15.01
N ALA A 432 -15.24 9.93 -15.55
CA ALA A 432 -15.04 9.80 -17.00
C ALA A 432 -16.05 8.84 -17.63
N ALA A 433 -16.31 7.69 -17.01
CA ALA A 433 -17.31 6.72 -17.48
C ALA A 433 -18.74 7.30 -17.53
N ARG A 434 -19.03 8.31 -16.69
CA ARG A 434 -20.31 9.03 -16.67
C ARG A 434 -20.34 10.25 -17.62
N GLY A 435 -19.35 10.41 -18.48
CA GLY A 435 -19.27 11.49 -19.47
C GLY A 435 -18.62 12.78 -18.96
N GLY A 436 -18.04 12.75 -17.76
CA GLY A 436 -17.25 13.86 -17.22
C GLY A 436 -15.90 14.01 -17.93
N GLN A 437 -15.28 15.18 -17.76
CA GLN A 437 -13.97 15.45 -18.37
C GLN A 437 -12.89 14.57 -17.74
N ARG A 438 -12.10 13.90 -18.58
CA ARG A 438 -10.90 13.18 -18.16
C ARG A 438 -9.86 14.19 -17.70
N LEU A 439 -9.55 14.18 -16.41
CA LEU A 439 -8.52 15.03 -15.83
C LEU A 439 -7.24 14.21 -15.68
N GLU A 440 -6.18 14.62 -16.36
CA GLU A 440 -4.89 13.90 -16.32
C GLU A 440 -3.92 14.46 -15.28
N GLY A 441 -4.06 15.75 -14.95
CA GLY A 441 -3.19 16.45 -14.01
C GLY A 441 -3.59 16.23 -12.55
N LYS A 442 -2.64 15.80 -11.71
CA LYS A 442 -2.89 15.46 -10.30
C LYS A 442 -3.23 16.67 -9.43
N ALA A 443 -2.68 17.84 -9.74
CA ALA A 443 -2.97 19.06 -9.00
C ALA A 443 -4.42 19.52 -9.27
N GLU A 444 -4.84 19.41 -10.52
CA GLU A 444 -6.19 19.66 -11.01
C GLU A 444 -7.17 18.67 -10.40
N GLN A 445 -6.86 17.37 -10.43
CA GLN A 445 -7.62 16.32 -9.76
C GLN A 445 -7.83 16.63 -8.27
N ARG A 446 -6.76 16.99 -7.54
CA ARG A 446 -6.87 17.37 -6.12
C ARG A 446 -7.77 18.60 -5.93
N ALA A 447 -7.58 19.63 -6.75
CA ALA A 447 -8.37 20.86 -6.67
C ALA A 447 -9.85 20.60 -6.92
N VAL A 448 -10.17 19.70 -7.87
CA VAL A 448 -11.54 19.28 -8.18
C VAL A 448 -12.17 18.54 -7.02
N ILE A 449 -11.48 17.56 -6.42
CA ILE A 449 -11.99 16.85 -5.23
C ILE A 449 -12.32 17.85 -4.11
N ILE A 450 -11.39 18.75 -3.78
CA ILE A 450 -11.59 19.76 -2.73
C ILE A 450 -12.75 20.71 -3.07
N ALA A 451 -12.85 21.15 -4.33
CA ALA A 451 -13.91 22.05 -4.76
C ALA A 451 -15.29 21.39 -4.68
N MET A 452 -15.39 20.10 -5.02
CA MET A 452 -16.62 19.31 -4.92
C MET A 452 -17.03 19.09 -3.47
N GLN A 453 -16.08 18.77 -2.60
CA GLN A 453 -16.32 18.56 -1.16
C GLN A 453 -16.75 19.82 -0.40
N LYS A 454 -16.45 21.02 -0.93
CA LYS A 454 -16.83 22.30 -0.30
C LYS A 454 -18.26 22.75 -0.61
N ARG A 455 -18.95 22.08 -1.54
CA ARG A 455 -20.32 22.42 -1.96
C ARG A 455 -21.30 21.43 -1.32
N PRO A 456 -22.59 21.80 -1.17
CA PRO A 456 -23.62 20.80 -0.90
C PRO A 456 -23.53 19.68 -1.93
N LEU A 457 -23.64 18.43 -1.46
CA LEU A 457 -23.63 17.25 -2.33
C LEU A 457 -24.83 17.33 -3.28
N ASP A 458 -24.55 17.42 -4.57
CA ASP A 458 -25.57 17.13 -5.57
C ASP A 458 -25.74 15.60 -5.72
N HIS A 459 -26.86 15.21 -6.30
CA HIS A 459 -27.23 13.80 -6.46
C HIS A 459 -26.21 13.01 -7.27
N GLU A 460 -25.58 13.63 -8.28
CA GLU A 460 -24.62 12.94 -9.16
C GLU A 460 -23.34 12.58 -8.41
N VAL A 461 -22.82 13.52 -7.61
CA VAL A 461 -21.66 13.30 -6.76
C VAL A 461 -21.97 12.27 -5.69
N GLU A 462 -23.13 12.37 -5.03
CA GLU A 462 -23.54 11.38 -4.03
C GLU A 462 -23.57 9.96 -4.61
N GLU A 463 -24.11 9.79 -5.82
CA GLU A 463 -24.16 8.51 -6.52
C GLU A 463 -22.77 7.99 -6.87
N ILE A 464 -21.83 8.85 -7.27
CA ILE A 464 -20.42 8.47 -7.49
C ILE A 464 -19.82 7.91 -6.18
N PHE A 465 -19.96 8.62 -5.06
CA PHE A 465 -19.41 8.18 -3.78
C PHE A 465 -20.09 6.91 -3.26
N ARG A 466 -21.39 6.71 -3.53
CA ARG A 466 -22.09 5.46 -3.24
C ARG A 466 -21.50 4.29 -4.03
N THR A 467 -21.32 4.43 -5.34
CA THR A 467 -20.67 3.41 -6.17
C THR A 467 -19.24 3.11 -5.70
N LEU A 468 -18.48 4.14 -5.32
CA LEU A 468 -17.14 3.94 -4.72
C LEU A 468 -17.20 3.15 -3.40
N GLY A 469 -18.25 3.36 -2.58
CA GLY A 469 -18.48 2.62 -1.35
C GLY A 469 -18.78 1.14 -1.60
N GLU A 470 -19.58 0.83 -2.62
CA GLU A 470 -19.85 -0.54 -3.05
C GLU A 470 -18.57 -1.25 -3.51
N TRP A 471 -17.73 -0.58 -4.30
CA TRP A 471 -16.45 -1.14 -4.75
C TRP A 471 -15.42 -1.28 -3.64
N LEU A 472 -15.39 -0.35 -2.69
CA LEU A 472 -14.60 -0.50 -1.47
C LEU A 472 -15.04 -1.74 -0.68
N ALA A 473 -16.35 -1.98 -0.54
CA ALA A 473 -16.85 -3.19 0.09
C ALA A 473 -16.45 -4.45 -0.70
N ARG A 474 -16.64 -4.47 -2.02
CA ARG A 474 -16.21 -5.58 -2.89
C ARG A 474 -14.72 -5.88 -2.74
N PHE A 475 -13.89 -4.84 -2.58
CA PHE A 475 -12.46 -5.00 -2.33
C PHE A 475 -12.18 -5.71 -1.01
N VAL A 476 -12.81 -5.29 0.08
CA VAL A 476 -12.64 -5.92 1.40
C VAL A 476 -13.10 -7.38 1.38
N LEU A 477 -14.19 -7.68 0.68
CA LEU A 477 -14.69 -9.05 0.52
C LEU A 477 -13.73 -9.92 -0.28
N GLU A 478 -13.22 -9.42 -1.40
CA GLU A 478 -12.24 -10.16 -2.19
C GLU A 478 -10.95 -10.35 -1.41
N LEU A 479 -10.43 -9.33 -0.71
CA LEU A 479 -9.25 -9.47 0.15
C LEU A 479 -9.44 -10.56 1.22
N SER A 480 -10.64 -10.70 1.78
CA SER A 480 -10.96 -11.73 2.79
C SER A 480 -10.78 -13.15 2.26
N GLU A 481 -10.86 -13.38 0.94
CA GLU A 481 -10.56 -14.69 0.33
C GLU A 481 -9.07 -15.07 0.41
N TYR A 482 -8.19 -14.11 0.68
CA TYR A 482 -6.74 -14.34 0.79
C TYR A 482 -6.27 -14.41 2.25
N LEU A 483 -7.17 -14.21 3.22
CA LEU A 483 -6.83 -14.17 4.64
C LEU A 483 -7.28 -15.45 5.36
N PRO A 484 -6.54 -15.89 6.41
CA PRO A 484 -6.90 -17.06 7.20
C PRO A 484 -7.90 -16.72 8.33
N PHE A 485 -8.36 -15.47 8.40
CA PHE A 485 -9.26 -14.96 9.42
C PHE A 485 -10.26 -13.97 8.81
N GLN A 486 -11.29 -13.67 9.59
CA GLN A 486 -12.29 -12.67 9.25
C GLN A 486 -11.85 -11.29 9.73
N LEU A 487 -11.94 -10.29 8.87
CA LEU A 487 -11.78 -8.89 9.23
C LEU A 487 -12.99 -8.42 10.06
N THR A 488 -12.77 -7.53 11.02
CA THR A 488 -13.84 -6.97 11.86
C THR A 488 -13.94 -5.46 11.77
N ASP A 489 -12.81 -4.80 11.47
CA ASP A 489 -12.66 -3.35 11.46
C ASP A 489 -11.94 -2.93 10.16
N VAL A 490 -12.45 -1.89 9.50
CA VAL A 490 -11.85 -1.28 8.32
C VAL A 490 -11.72 0.21 8.56
N GLU A 491 -10.50 0.72 8.46
CA GLU A 491 -10.20 2.14 8.48
C GLU A 491 -9.71 2.57 7.12
N VAL A 492 -10.32 3.63 6.60
CA VAL A 492 -9.97 4.15 5.28
C VAL A 492 -9.53 5.60 5.42
N GLY A 493 -8.32 5.86 4.99
CA GLY A 493 -7.73 7.18 4.88
C GLY A 493 -7.67 7.65 3.42
N GLY A 494 -7.49 8.95 3.23
CA GLY A 494 -7.31 9.59 1.93
C GLY A 494 -8.37 10.65 1.67
N LYS A 495 -8.07 11.54 0.72
CA LYS A 495 -8.89 12.74 0.45
C LYS A 495 -10.35 12.46 0.12
N LEU A 496 -10.67 11.29 -0.45
CA LEU A 496 -12.06 10.94 -0.76
C LEU A 496 -12.87 10.60 0.50
N THR A 497 -12.23 10.26 1.60
CA THR A 497 -12.90 10.01 2.89
C THR A 497 -13.18 11.31 3.65
N ASP A 498 -12.73 12.47 3.14
CA ASP A 498 -13.03 13.77 3.70
C ASP A 498 -14.46 14.22 3.39
N ALA A 499 -14.99 15.09 4.28
CA ALA A 499 -16.30 15.74 4.16
C ALA A 499 -17.50 14.77 4.09
N ALA A 500 -18.69 15.33 3.88
CA ALA A 500 -19.94 14.57 3.81
C ALA A 500 -19.94 13.52 2.68
N SER A 501 -19.23 13.76 1.58
CA SER A 501 -19.13 12.81 0.47
C SER A 501 -18.39 11.54 0.88
N GLY A 502 -17.34 11.67 1.69
CA GLY A 502 -16.61 10.54 2.23
C GLY A 502 -17.47 9.72 3.19
N GLU A 503 -18.31 10.35 3.99
CA GLU A 503 -19.27 9.67 4.87
C GLU A 503 -20.25 8.79 4.09
N VAL A 504 -20.77 9.28 2.95
CA VAL A 504 -21.64 8.51 2.06
C VAL A 504 -20.94 7.24 1.56
N MET A 505 -19.69 7.36 1.10
CA MET A 505 -18.90 6.22 0.63
C MET A 505 -18.69 5.18 1.73
N LEU A 506 -18.29 5.63 2.93
CA LEU A 506 -18.01 4.74 4.05
C LEU A 506 -19.28 4.09 4.61
N GLN A 507 -20.40 4.82 4.67
CA GLN A 507 -21.68 4.28 5.11
C GLN A 507 -22.18 3.20 4.13
N CYS A 508 -22.11 3.47 2.83
CA CYS A 508 -22.48 2.49 1.82
C CYS A 508 -21.62 1.22 1.93
N ALA A 509 -20.29 1.38 2.10
CA ALA A 509 -19.41 0.25 2.34
C ALA A 509 -19.78 -0.52 3.63
N ALA A 510 -20.08 0.19 4.71
CA ALA A 510 -20.48 -0.40 5.99
C ALA A 510 -21.75 -1.25 5.87
N GLU A 511 -22.76 -0.78 5.14
CA GLU A 511 -24.01 -1.50 4.93
C GLU A 511 -23.79 -2.84 4.22
N VAL A 512 -22.95 -2.85 3.18
CA VAL A 512 -22.58 -4.07 2.45
C VAL A 512 -21.72 -5.01 3.30
N LEU A 513 -20.79 -4.48 4.08
CA LEU A 513 -19.84 -5.29 4.86
C LEU A 513 -20.43 -5.85 6.16
N LYS A 514 -21.46 -5.20 6.73
CA LYS A 514 -22.12 -5.62 7.96
C LYS A 514 -22.68 -7.03 7.88
N VAL A 515 -23.24 -7.43 6.73
CA VAL A 515 -23.79 -8.79 6.53
C VAL A 515 -22.71 -9.87 6.54
N ARG A 516 -21.44 -9.47 6.45
CA ARG A 516 -20.26 -10.35 6.51
C ARG A 516 -19.51 -10.23 7.83
N GLY A 517 -20.13 -9.66 8.87
CA GLY A 517 -19.58 -9.59 10.23
C GLY A 517 -18.47 -8.56 10.42
N ILE A 518 -18.20 -7.71 9.43
CA ILE A 518 -17.33 -6.54 9.59
C ILE A 518 -18.17 -5.45 10.23
N THR A 519 -17.89 -5.15 11.50
CA THR A 519 -18.78 -4.34 12.34
C THR A 519 -18.45 -2.86 12.35
N ARG A 520 -17.22 -2.49 11.96
CA ARG A 520 -16.78 -1.10 11.91
C ARG A 520 -16.12 -0.79 10.59
N VAL A 521 -16.67 0.19 9.88
CA VAL A 521 -16.05 0.82 8.71
C VAL A 521 -16.04 2.30 9.01
N ARG A 522 -14.84 2.89 9.09
CA ARG A 522 -14.69 4.29 9.49
C ARG A 522 -13.57 4.98 8.73
N ARG A 523 -13.59 6.29 8.81
CA ARG A 523 -12.47 7.12 8.37
C ARG A 523 -11.29 6.88 9.32
N ALA A 524 -10.10 6.75 8.76
CA ALA A 524 -8.87 6.71 9.55
C ALA A 524 -8.62 8.06 10.23
N GLU A 525 -8.10 8.05 11.46
CA GLU A 525 -7.59 9.25 12.13
C GLU A 525 -6.27 9.67 11.46
N GLU A 526 -6.38 10.26 10.26
CA GLU A 526 -5.23 10.67 9.48
C GLU A 526 -4.58 11.91 10.09
N SER A 527 -3.37 11.74 10.62
CA SER A 527 -2.40 12.83 10.67
C SER A 527 -1.77 12.95 9.29
N GLU A 528 -1.61 14.18 8.78
CA GLU A 528 -0.86 14.44 7.54
C GLU A 528 0.52 13.77 7.56
N PHE A 529 1.10 13.62 8.77
CA PHE A 529 2.40 13.01 9.06
C PHE A 529 2.30 11.61 9.68
N GLY A 530 1.12 10.97 9.70
CA GLY A 530 0.90 9.72 10.45
C GLY A 530 1.85 8.58 10.08
N GLN A 531 2.15 8.42 8.78
CA GLN A 531 3.11 7.42 8.31
C GLN A 531 4.54 7.74 8.74
N ALA A 532 4.97 9.00 8.61
CA ALA A 532 6.29 9.45 9.07
C ALA A 532 6.43 9.28 10.59
N LEU A 533 5.40 9.64 11.36
CA LEU A 533 5.36 9.46 12.81
C LEU A 533 5.33 7.98 13.23
N ALA A 534 4.77 7.09 12.40
CA ALA A 534 4.71 5.67 12.72
C ALA A 534 6.05 4.96 12.51
N VAL A 535 6.84 5.39 11.52
CA VAL A 535 8.17 4.80 11.25
C VAL A 535 9.29 5.44 12.06
N ALA A 536 9.10 6.68 12.54
CA ALA A 536 9.95 7.31 13.56
C ALA A 536 9.81 6.56 14.89
#